data_AF-A0A165CCI1-F1
#
_entry.id   AF-A0A165CCI1-F1
#
_cell.length_a   1.000
_cell.length_b   1.000
_cell.length_c   1.000
_cell.angle_alpha   90.00
_cell.angle_beta   90.00
_cell.angle_gamma   90.00
#
_symmetry.space_group_name_H-M   'P 1'
#
loop_
_entity.id
_entity.type
_entity.pdbx_description
1 polymer ?
#
loop_
_entity_poly.entity_id
_entity_poly.type
_entity_poly.pdbx_seq_one_letter_code
_entity_poly.pdbx_strand_id
1 'polypeptide(L)'
;MPHWTTFLTLPPHFYATTDEDLNALFLGLGFKQAELAGMRAEYDKRMNAMLAQGGGKISVIGAKPVPGEHIHIILIPNDDNLAIRLWDGGLEDDSIFLFDFIDMRTKKAVNSPVGYEVHAFPNRYHMLNMPGPIISWEAAQNIQRKHIKPGEERFSVPEGTPCALHRHGQEVFMFAAPERPRKQSIHGVQLATARDAMW
;
A
#
# COMPACT_ATOMS: atom_id res chain seq x y z
N MET A 1 -14.52 -2.17 17.22
CA MET A 1 -13.22 -1.58 17.60
C MET A 1 -13.00 -0.41 16.63
N PRO A 2 -12.47 0.74 17.04
CA PRO A 2 -12.39 1.89 16.14
C PRO A 2 -11.35 1.60 15.06
N HIS A 3 -11.80 1.69 13.81
CA HIS A 3 -11.02 1.53 12.59
C HIS A 3 -10.03 2.69 12.53
N TRP A 4 -8.72 2.42 12.59
CA TRP A 4 -7.69 3.45 12.50
C TRP A 4 -7.41 3.77 11.04
N THR A 5 -8.41 4.30 10.34
CA THR A 5 -8.16 5.01 9.08
C THR A 5 -7.50 6.34 9.44
N THR A 6 -6.27 6.57 8.98
CA THR A 6 -5.59 7.85 9.20
C THR A 6 -6.27 8.92 8.36
N PHE A 7 -7.11 9.72 9.01
CA PHE A 7 -7.76 10.88 8.40
C PHE A 7 -6.88 12.11 8.60
N LEU A 8 -6.46 12.73 7.50
CA LEU A 8 -5.84 14.06 7.57
C LEU A 8 -6.92 15.13 7.52
N THR A 9 -6.89 16.05 8.47
CA THR A 9 -7.60 17.32 8.35
C THR A 9 -6.83 18.19 7.37
N LEU A 10 -7.43 18.46 6.21
CA LEU A 10 -6.76 19.24 5.18
C LEU A 10 -6.86 20.74 5.49
N PRO A 11 -5.79 21.52 5.26
CA PRO A 11 -5.86 22.97 5.33
C PRO A 11 -6.86 23.50 4.27
N PRO A 12 -7.42 24.71 4.46
CA PRO A 12 -8.48 25.28 3.61
C PRO A 12 -8.13 25.47 2.13
N HIS A 13 -6.91 25.16 1.70
CA HIS A 13 -6.43 25.23 0.32
C HIS A 13 -5.50 24.06 -0.05
N PHE A 14 -5.79 22.85 0.45
CA PHE A 14 -5.06 21.66 0.03
C PHE A 14 -5.48 21.23 -1.38
N TYR A 15 -4.51 21.22 -2.30
CA TYR A 15 -4.66 20.61 -3.61
C TYR A 15 -3.83 19.33 -3.62
N ALA A 16 -4.49 18.17 -3.78
CA ALA A 16 -3.79 16.90 -3.92
C ALA A 16 -2.95 16.84 -5.21
N THR A 17 -3.38 17.59 -6.23
CA THR A 17 -2.85 17.61 -7.60
C THR A 17 -2.97 19.04 -8.13
N THR A 18 -1.97 19.52 -8.87
CA THR A 18 -2.04 20.86 -9.51
C THR A 18 -2.88 20.83 -10.78
N ASP A 19 -3.29 22.02 -11.26
CA ASP A 19 -3.98 22.14 -12.55
C ASP A 19 -3.11 21.62 -13.70
N GLU A 20 -1.80 21.87 -13.65
CA GLU A 20 -0.82 21.35 -14.59
C GLU A 20 -0.76 19.82 -14.59
N ASP A 21 -0.74 19.20 -13.41
CA ASP A 21 -0.72 17.73 -13.27
C ASP A 21 -2.02 17.11 -13.77
N LEU A 22 -3.18 17.71 -13.47
CA LEU A 22 -4.48 17.27 -14.00
C LEU A 22 -4.54 17.41 -15.53
N ASN A 23 -4.00 18.50 -16.08
CA ASN A 23 -3.94 18.69 -17.53
C ASN A 23 -3.08 17.62 -18.20
N ALA A 24 -1.90 17.33 -17.64
CA ALA A 24 -1.03 16.29 -18.14
C ALA A 24 -1.72 14.91 -18.11
N LEU A 25 -2.44 14.61 -17.01
CA LEU A 25 -3.23 13.39 -16.88
C LEU A 25 -4.33 13.30 -17.95
N PHE A 26 -5.15 14.34 -18.11
CA PHE A 26 -6.26 14.31 -19.08
C PHE A 26 -5.78 14.24 -20.53
N LEU A 27 -4.72 14.97 -20.88
CA LEU A 27 -4.09 14.83 -22.20
C LEU A 27 -3.55 13.42 -22.42
N GLY A 28 -2.93 12.81 -21.41
CA GLY A 28 -2.46 11.42 -21.44
C GLY A 28 -3.60 10.40 -21.61
N LEU A 29 -4.80 10.72 -21.14
CA LEU A 29 -6.02 9.90 -21.31
C LEU A 29 -6.74 10.17 -22.65
N GLY A 30 -6.21 11.04 -23.51
CA GLY A 30 -6.72 11.30 -24.85
C GLY A 30 -7.73 12.45 -24.96
N PHE A 31 -7.96 13.21 -23.89
CA PHE A 31 -8.77 14.43 -23.95
C PHE A 31 -8.02 15.55 -24.70
N LYS A 32 -8.77 16.46 -25.31
CA LYS A 32 -8.24 17.60 -26.06
C LYS A 32 -8.06 18.81 -25.14
N GLN A 33 -7.16 19.71 -25.55
CA GLN A 33 -6.89 20.97 -24.82
C GLN A 33 -8.17 21.77 -24.49
N ALA A 34 -9.12 21.81 -25.43
CA ALA A 34 -10.39 22.54 -25.28
C ALA A 34 -11.32 21.93 -24.20
N GLU A 35 -11.11 20.66 -23.83
CA GLU A 35 -11.94 19.92 -22.88
C GLU A 35 -11.41 20.05 -21.44
N LEU A 36 -10.15 20.45 -21.27
CA LEU A 36 -9.45 20.43 -19.98
C LEU A 36 -10.14 21.26 -18.89
N ALA A 37 -10.67 22.45 -19.23
CA ALA A 37 -11.35 23.29 -18.25
C ALA A 37 -12.61 22.62 -17.68
N GLY A 38 -13.38 21.94 -18.53
CA GLY A 38 -14.56 21.17 -18.10
C GLY A 38 -14.16 19.95 -17.26
N MET A 39 -13.08 19.26 -17.65
CA MET A 39 -12.57 18.11 -16.89
C MET A 39 -12.06 18.49 -15.50
N ARG A 40 -11.36 19.63 -15.36
CA ARG A 40 -10.95 20.15 -14.05
C ARG A 40 -12.14 20.50 -13.17
N ALA A 41 -13.16 21.16 -13.72
CA ALA A 41 -14.38 21.49 -12.97
C ALA A 41 -15.13 20.23 -12.47
N GLU A 42 -15.21 19.18 -13.29
CA GLU A 42 -15.84 17.91 -12.88
C GLU A 42 -14.97 17.17 -11.84
N TYR A 43 -13.65 17.21 -11.97
CA TYR A 43 -12.72 16.69 -10.97
C TYR A 43 -12.92 17.38 -9.62
N ASP A 44 -12.93 18.72 -9.58
CA ASP A 44 -13.14 19.51 -8.37
C ASP A 44 -14.48 19.21 -7.72
N LYS A 45 -15.55 19.13 -8.52
CA LYS A 45 -16.88 18.77 -8.04
C LYS A 45 -16.89 17.38 -7.39
N ARG A 46 -16.24 16.39 -8.02
CA ARG A 46 -16.12 15.04 -7.47
C ARG A 46 -15.32 15.02 -6.17
N MET A 47 -14.19 15.72 -6.12
CA MET A 47 -13.35 15.79 -4.91
C MET A 47 -14.09 16.48 -3.75
N ASN A 48 -14.79 17.58 -4.01
CA ASN A 48 -15.60 18.27 -3.01
C ASN A 48 -16.75 17.38 -2.51
N ALA A 49 -17.41 16.62 -3.38
CA ALA A 49 -18.44 15.66 -2.98
C ALA A 49 -17.87 14.55 -2.09
N MET A 50 -16.70 14.00 -2.42
CA MET A 50 -16.02 13.01 -1.58
C MET A 50 -15.66 13.58 -0.21
N LEU A 51 -15.13 14.81 -0.17
CA LEU A 51 -14.80 15.50 1.09
C LEU A 51 -16.05 15.75 1.95
N ALA A 52 -17.15 16.18 1.35
CA ALA A 52 -18.41 16.40 2.04
C ALA A 52 -18.99 15.09 2.61
N GLN A 53 -18.96 14.00 1.84
CA GLN A 53 -19.35 12.67 2.31
C GLN A 53 -18.48 12.18 3.46
N GLY A 54 -17.18 12.49 3.43
CA GLY A 54 -16.23 12.18 4.50
C GLY A 54 -16.28 13.13 5.72
N GLY A 55 -17.24 14.06 5.78
CA GLY A 55 -17.35 15.02 6.88
C GLY A 55 -16.17 15.98 6.98
N GLY A 56 -15.60 16.39 5.84
CA GLY A 56 -14.42 17.26 5.78
C GLY A 56 -13.08 16.51 5.89
N LYS A 57 -13.08 15.18 5.77
CA LYS A 57 -11.89 14.34 5.86
C LYS A 57 -11.71 13.50 4.59
N ILE A 58 -10.46 13.30 4.20
CA ILE A 58 -10.09 12.36 3.14
C ILE A 58 -9.38 11.18 3.78
N SER A 59 -9.79 9.96 3.42
CA SER A 59 -9.03 8.76 3.75
C SER A 59 -7.77 8.75 2.90
N VAL A 60 -6.61 8.76 3.55
CA VAL A 60 -5.32 8.68 2.87
C VAL A 60 -4.79 7.26 3.01
N ILE A 61 -4.68 6.58 1.88
CA ILE A 61 -3.99 5.30 1.79
C ILE A 61 -2.52 5.54 1.46
N GLY A 62 -1.66 4.60 1.81
CA GLY A 62 -0.27 4.64 1.39
C GLY A 62 0.67 5.33 2.37
N ALA A 63 0.20 6.20 3.26
CA ALA A 63 1.05 7.03 4.12
C ALA A 63 2.04 6.18 4.95
N LYS A 64 3.27 6.69 5.14
CA LYS A 64 4.26 6.04 6.01
C LYS A 64 3.77 6.09 7.46
N PRO A 65 4.10 5.08 8.28
CA PRO A 65 3.56 5.01 9.63
C PRO A 65 4.12 6.14 10.50
N VAL A 66 3.25 6.74 11.32
CA VAL A 66 3.64 7.77 12.29
C VAL A 66 4.00 7.14 13.64
N PRO A 67 4.77 7.81 14.51
CA PRO A 67 5.09 7.30 15.84
C PRO A 67 3.83 6.91 16.63
N GLY A 68 3.78 5.68 17.13
CA GLY A 68 2.65 5.13 17.89
C GLY A 68 1.71 4.24 17.07
N GLU A 69 1.81 4.24 15.73
CA GLU A 69 1.10 3.26 14.91
C GLU A 69 1.70 1.86 15.06
N HIS A 70 0.83 0.86 14.91
CA HIS A 70 1.25 -0.54 14.98
C HIS A 70 2.01 -0.93 13.72
N ILE A 71 3.22 -1.46 13.90
CA ILE A 71 4.09 -1.91 12.82
C ILE A 71 4.62 -3.31 13.12
N HIS A 72 4.97 -4.04 12.06
CA HIS A 72 5.70 -5.29 12.14
C HIS A 72 7.10 -5.10 11.57
N ILE A 73 8.11 -5.68 12.21
CA ILE A 73 9.50 -5.63 11.74
C ILE A 73 9.98 -7.06 11.46
N ILE A 74 10.55 -7.28 10.29
CA ILE A 74 11.19 -8.52 9.88
C ILE A 74 12.65 -8.23 9.61
N LEU A 75 13.54 -8.80 10.43
CA LEU A 75 14.98 -8.63 10.28
C LEU A 75 15.47 -9.44 9.08
N ILE A 76 16.30 -8.82 8.25
CA ILE A 76 16.92 -9.49 7.10
C ILE A 76 18.22 -10.16 7.57
N PRO A 77 18.41 -11.48 7.37
CA PRO A 77 19.60 -12.16 7.84
C PRO A 77 20.84 -11.69 7.07
N ASN A 78 22.00 -11.61 7.72
CA ASN A 78 23.27 -11.17 7.12
C ASN A 78 23.27 -9.72 6.60
N ASP A 79 22.33 -8.90 7.06
CA ASP A 79 22.25 -7.46 6.81
C ASP A 79 21.86 -6.77 8.12
N ASP A 80 22.86 -6.57 9.00
CA ASP A 80 22.66 -6.25 10.42
C ASP A 80 21.83 -4.99 10.70
N ASN A 81 21.66 -4.14 9.70
CA ASN A 81 20.97 -2.87 9.84
C ASN A 81 19.75 -2.74 8.93
N LEU A 82 19.43 -3.72 8.08
CA LEU A 82 18.28 -3.63 7.18
C LEU A 82 17.14 -4.54 7.67
N ALA A 83 15.94 -3.98 7.70
CA ALA A 83 14.74 -4.74 8.02
C ALA A 83 13.60 -4.37 7.07
N ILE A 84 12.64 -5.28 6.93
CA ILE A 84 11.35 -5.01 6.29
C ILE A 84 10.40 -4.54 7.38
N ARG A 85 9.77 -3.38 7.16
CA ARG A 85 8.72 -2.87 8.03
C ARG A 85 7.39 -2.99 7.31
N LEU A 86 6.38 -3.55 7.99
CA LEU A 86 5.01 -3.65 7.50
C LEU A 86 4.07 -2.83 8.38
N TRP A 87 3.08 -2.20 7.76
CA TRP A 87 2.04 -1.43 8.44
C TRP A 87 0.75 -1.42 7.61
N ASP A 88 -0.33 -1.00 8.24
CA ASP A 88 -1.65 -1.00 7.62
C ASP A 88 -1.75 -0.10 6.39
N GLY A 89 -1.36 1.16 6.54
CA GLY A 89 -1.38 2.14 5.46
C GLY A 89 -2.78 2.54 5.00
N GLY A 90 -3.81 2.30 5.83
CA GLY A 90 -5.22 2.56 5.50
C GLY A 90 -5.86 1.45 4.66
N LEU A 91 -5.28 0.25 4.65
CA LEU A 91 -5.70 -0.90 3.83
C LEU A 91 -6.13 -2.10 4.70
N GLU A 92 -6.51 -1.85 5.95
CA GLU A 92 -7.02 -2.88 6.87
C GLU A 92 -8.14 -3.72 6.25
N ASP A 93 -9.18 -3.02 5.79
CA ASP A 93 -10.40 -3.65 5.31
C ASP A 93 -10.17 -4.43 4.01
N ASP A 94 -9.16 -4.04 3.23
CA ASP A 94 -8.73 -4.72 2.00
C ASP A 94 -7.83 -5.94 2.27
N SER A 95 -7.50 -6.22 3.53
CA SER A 95 -6.60 -7.31 3.93
C SER A 95 -5.20 -7.19 3.31
N ILE A 96 -4.71 -5.95 3.18
CA ILE A 96 -3.41 -5.64 2.59
C ILE A 96 -2.53 -4.96 3.64
N PHE A 97 -1.25 -5.35 3.67
CA PHE A 97 -0.20 -4.62 4.34
C PHE A 97 0.60 -3.83 3.32
N LEU A 98 1.00 -2.61 3.69
CA LEU A 98 2.11 -1.94 3.04
C LEU A 98 3.41 -2.38 3.67
N PHE A 99 4.49 -2.37 2.88
CA PHE A 99 5.82 -2.56 3.41
C PHE A 99 6.89 -1.69 2.72
N ASP A 100 7.97 -1.47 3.45
CA ASP A 100 9.18 -0.80 3.01
C ASP A 100 10.43 -1.39 3.69
N PHE A 101 11.60 -0.91 3.28
CA PHE A 101 12.86 -1.22 3.93
C PHE A 101 13.21 -0.11 4.92
N ILE A 102 13.75 -0.47 6.07
CA ILE A 102 14.21 0.48 7.09
C ILE A 102 15.66 0.19 7.49
N ASP A 103 16.42 1.26 7.72
CA ASP A 103 17.70 1.20 8.41
C ASP A 103 17.41 1.19 9.93
N MET A 104 17.74 0.10 10.61
CA MET A 104 17.49 -0.14 12.03
C MET A 104 18.30 0.76 12.97
N ARG A 105 19.45 1.27 12.52
CA ARG A 105 20.26 2.23 13.27
C ARG A 105 19.63 3.61 13.26
N THR A 106 19.10 4.03 12.11
CA THR A 106 18.51 5.38 11.96
C THR A 106 16.99 5.40 12.17
N LYS A 107 16.35 4.23 12.15
CA LYS A 107 14.89 4.03 12.13
C LYS A 107 14.20 4.76 10.98
N LYS A 108 14.92 5.02 9.89
CA LYS A 108 14.41 5.70 8.71
C LYS A 108 14.13 4.71 7.59
N ALA A 109 13.06 4.98 6.85
CA ALA A 109 12.80 4.28 5.60
C ALA A 109 13.93 4.55 4.61
N VAL A 110 14.28 3.50 3.86
CA VAL A 110 15.22 3.54 2.75
C VAL A 110 14.56 2.88 1.56
N ASN A 111 14.93 3.31 0.35
CA ASN A 111 14.51 2.57 -0.84
C ASN A 111 15.20 1.20 -0.83
N SER A 112 14.57 0.21 -1.44
CA SER A 112 15.14 -1.13 -1.61
C SER A 112 16.57 -1.03 -2.14
N PRO A 113 17.54 -1.82 -1.66
CA PRO A 113 18.89 -1.85 -2.23
C PRO A 113 18.90 -2.30 -3.69
N VAL A 114 19.96 -1.96 -4.43
CA VAL A 114 20.08 -2.39 -5.84
C VAL A 114 20.21 -3.91 -5.90
N GLY A 115 19.45 -4.54 -6.81
CA GLY A 115 19.42 -6.00 -6.97
C GLY A 115 18.61 -6.74 -5.91
N TYR A 116 17.85 -6.01 -5.07
CA TYR A 116 16.86 -6.63 -4.20
C TYR A 116 15.53 -6.71 -4.95
N GLU A 117 14.93 -7.90 -4.94
CA GLU A 117 13.61 -8.13 -5.51
C GLU A 117 12.76 -8.92 -4.54
N VAL A 118 11.51 -8.51 -4.35
CA VAL A 118 10.54 -9.25 -3.54
C VAL A 118 9.57 -9.94 -4.49
N HIS A 119 9.41 -11.25 -4.36
CA HIS A 119 8.46 -12.03 -5.15
C HIS A 119 7.37 -12.57 -4.25
N ALA A 120 6.11 -12.38 -4.63
CA ALA A 120 4.97 -12.98 -3.94
C ALA A 120 4.78 -14.43 -4.41
N PHE A 121 4.55 -15.32 -3.45
CA PHE A 121 4.22 -16.72 -3.71
C PHE A 121 2.72 -16.95 -3.51
N PRO A 122 2.11 -17.80 -4.35
CA PRO A 122 0.70 -18.14 -4.18
C PRO A 122 0.47 -18.83 -2.84
N ASN A 123 -0.37 -18.24 -1.99
CA ASN A 123 -0.90 -18.91 -0.82
C ASN A 123 -2.22 -19.60 -1.20
N ARG A 124 -2.38 -20.87 -0.79
CA ARG A 124 -3.54 -21.74 -1.09
C ARG A 124 -4.89 -21.13 -0.67
N TYR A 125 -4.88 -20.13 0.21
CA TYR A 125 -6.07 -19.49 0.78
C TYR A 125 -6.45 -18.12 0.15
N HIS A 126 -5.64 -17.55 -0.75
CA HIS A 126 -5.89 -16.23 -1.33
C HIS A 126 -6.12 -16.34 -2.85
N MET A 127 -7.36 -16.16 -3.31
CA MET A 127 -7.73 -16.36 -4.73
C MET A 127 -7.16 -15.29 -5.69
N LEU A 128 -6.55 -14.22 -5.18
CA LEU A 128 -5.93 -13.14 -5.96
C LEU A 128 -4.39 -13.24 -5.93
N ASN A 129 -3.86 -14.45 -5.98
CA ASN A 129 -2.41 -14.66 -6.04
C ASN A 129 -1.87 -14.12 -7.36
N MET A 130 -1.14 -13.01 -7.30
CA MET A 130 -0.30 -12.51 -8.38
C MET A 130 1.11 -13.10 -8.19
N PRO A 131 1.43 -14.28 -8.76
CA PRO A 131 2.77 -14.82 -8.66
C PRO A 131 3.77 -13.91 -9.37
N GLY A 132 4.94 -13.72 -8.78
CA GLY A 132 6.05 -13.00 -9.39
C GLY A 132 6.49 -11.75 -8.64
N PRO A 133 7.25 -10.86 -9.31
CA PRO A 133 7.86 -9.72 -8.65
C PRO A 133 6.81 -8.71 -8.18
N ILE A 134 6.90 -8.32 -6.91
CA ILE A 134 6.14 -7.21 -6.35
C ILE A 134 6.83 -5.92 -6.81
N ILE A 135 6.14 -5.15 -7.63
CA ILE A 135 6.60 -3.82 -8.03
C ILE A 135 6.23 -2.79 -6.96
N SER A 136 7.07 -1.77 -6.78
CA SER A 136 6.73 -0.65 -5.90
C SER A 136 5.58 0.17 -6.47
N TRP A 137 4.85 0.87 -5.61
CA TRP A 137 3.77 1.77 -6.02
C TRP A 137 4.30 2.87 -6.94
N GLU A 138 5.50 3.37 -6.64
CA GLU A 138 6.17 4.37 -7.47
C GLU A 138 6.49 3.82 -8.87
N ALA A 139 7.00 2.59 -8.96
CA ALA A 139 7.25 1.94 -10.25
C ALA A 139 5.94 1.68 -11.03
N ALA A 140 4.87 1.27 -10.34
CA ALA A 140 3.53 1.11 -10.94
C ALA A 140 2.97 2.44 -11.48
N GLN A 141 3.39 3.57 -10.90
CA GLN A 141 3.11 4.93 -11.37
C GLN A 141 4.12 5.43 -12.43
N ASN A 142 4.96 4.54 -12.97
CA ASN A 142 6.00 4.85 -13.95
C ASN A 142 7.10 5.81 -13.44
N ILE A 143 7.26 5.95 -12.12
CA ILE A 143 8.37 6.70 -11.53
C ILE A 143 9.61 5.81 -11.59
N GLN A 144 10.59 6.23 -12.41
CA GLN A 144 11.87 5.53 -12.48
C GLN A 144 12.55 5.52 -11.12
N ARG A 145 13.19 4.40 -10.76
CA ARG A 145 13.89 4.22 -9.47
C ARG A 145 14.79 5.39 -9.06
N LYS A 146 15.52 5.97 -10.01
CA LYS A 146 16.43 7.12 -9.77
C LYS A 146 15.69 8.42 -9.38
N HIS A 147 14.39 8.49 -9.65
CA HIS A 147 13.52 9.62 -9.31
C HIS A 147 12.66 9.34 -8.07
N ILE A 148 12.68 8.12 -7.54
CA ILE A 148 12.01 7.82 -6.26
C ILE A 148 12.80 8.54 -5.17
N LYS A 149 12.11 9.42 -4.43
CA LYS A 149 12.71 10.15 -3.31
C LYS A 149 13.25 9.16 -2.27
N PRO A 150 14.38 9.45 -1.61
CA PRO A 150 14.94 8.54 -0.61
C PRO A 150 13.94 8.21 0.51
N GLY A 151 13.69 6.91 0.72
CA GLY A 151 12.81 6.41 1.78
C GLY A 151 11.31 6.43 1.43
N GLU A 152 10.93 6.93 0.25
CA GLU A 152 9.53 6.99 -0.16
C GLU A 152 9.03 5.71 -0.81
N GLU A 153 9.92 4.84 -1.30
CA GLU A 153 9.54 3.59 -1.97
C GLU A 153 8.66 2.74 -1.05
N ARG A 154 7.54 2.23 -1.58
CA ARG A 154 6.63 1.35 -0.85
C ARG A 154 6.02 0.28 -1.74
N PHE A 155 5.67 -0.82 -1.11
CA PHE A 155 5.09 -2.00 -1.74
C PHE A 155 3.82 -2.38 -0.99
N SER A 156 2.96 -3.20 -1.59
CA SER A 156 1.76 -3.73 -0.97
C SER A 156 1.68 -5.24 -1.15
N VAL A 157 1.23 -5.94 -0.12
CA VAL A 157 1.09 -7.39 -0.15
C VAL A 157 -0.15 -7.82 0.66
N PRO A 158 -0.95 -8.78 0.18
CA PRO A 158 -2.05 -9.32 0.97
C PRO A 158 -1.56 -10.01 2.24
N GLU A 159 -2.38 -9.98 3.29
CA GLU A 159 -2.15 -10.72 4.53
C GLU A 159 -1.80 -12.19 4.29
N GLY A 160 -0.91 -12.75 5.13
CA GLY A 160 -0.53 -14.16 5.06
C GLY A 160 0.22 -14.57 3.78
N THR A 161 0.54 -13.64 2.87
CA THR A 161 1.24 -13.96 1.63
C THR A 161 2.72 -14.25 1.90
N PRO A 162 3.22 -15.45 1.58
CA PRO A 162 4.63 -15.74 1.61
C PRO A 162 5.36 -14.96 0.51
N CYS A 163 6.50 -14.41 0.84
CA CYS A 163 7.33 -13.61 -0.04
C CYS A 163 8.77 -14.14 -0.03
N ALA A 164 9.43 -14.14 -1.19
CA ALA A 164 10.86 -14.35 -1.30
C ALA A 164 11.57 -13.02 -1.54
N LEU A 165 12.52 -12.69 -0.68
CA LEU A 165 13.49 -11.64 -0.92
C LEU A 165 14.72 -12.24 -1.61
N HIS A 166 14.89 -11.91 -2.88
CA HIS A 166 16.07 -12.20 -3.68
C HIS A 166 17.09 -11.09 -3.46
N ARG A 167 18.33 -11.46 -3.15
CA ARG A 167 19.46 -10.54 -2.94
C ARG A 167 20.65 -11.06 -3.71
N HIS A 168 21.37 -10.16 -4.37
CA HIS A 168 22.47 -10.56 -5.25
C HIS A 168 23.55 -11.38 -4.52
N GLY A 169 23.78 -12.62 -4.99
CA GLY A 169 24.80 -13.52 -4.43
C GLY A 169 24.49 -14.10 -3.05
N GLN A 170 23.25 -13.97 -2.56
CA GLN A 170 22.82 -14.47 -1.26
C GLN A 170 21.70 -15.51 -1.41
N GLU A 171 21.52 -16.33 -0.37
CA GLU A 171 20.37 -17.23 -0.29
C GLU A 171 19.05 -16.46 -0.25
N VAL A 172 18.03 -17.06 -0.87
CA VAL A 172 16.67 -16.54 -0.88
C VAL A 172 16.14 -16.51 0.56
N PHE A 173 15.71 -15.33 1.01
CA PHE A 173 15.13 -15.15 2.32
C PHE A 173 13.61 -15.14 2.23
N MET A 174 12.95 -16.09 2.90
CA MET A 174 11.49 -16.18 2.93
C MET A 174 10.93 -15.44 4.14
N PHE A 175 9.87 -14.67 3.91
CA PHE A 175 9.08 -14.05 4.97
C PHE A 175 7.59 -14.09 4.58
N ALA A 176 6.69 -13.70 5.49
CA ALA A 176 5.28 -13.56 5.18
C ALA A 176 4.71 -12.31 5.82
N ALA A 177 3.73 -11.70 5.16
CA ALA A 177 2.90 -10.70 5.81
C ALA A 177 2.10 -11.36 6.95
N PRO A 178 1.93 -10.69 8.09
CA PRO A 178 1.13 -11.24 9.19
C PRO A 178 -0.34 -11.37 8.77
N GLU A 179 -1.07 -12.25 9.46
CA GLU A 179 -2.53 -12.38 9.33
C GLU A 179 -3.19 -11.72 10.53
N ARG A 180 -4.19 -10.87 10.28
CA ARG A 180 -4.97 -10.25 11.35
C ARG A 180 -6.12 -11.16 11.76
N PRO A 181 -6.34 -11.37 13.07
CA PRO A 181 -7.50 -12.12 13.54
C PRO A 181 -8.78 -11.37 13.18
N ARG A 182 -9.52 -11.86 12.19
CA ARG A 182 -10.85 -11.33 11.86
C ARG A 182 -11.93 -12.18 12.52
N LYS A 183 -12.71 -11.57 13.41
CA LYS A 183 -14.01 -12.13 13.79
C LYS A 183 -14.92 -11.96 12.57
N GLN A 184 -15.08 -13.02 11.79
CA GLN A 184 -16.12 -13.09 10.77
C GLN A 184 -17.48 -13.14 11.48
N SER A 185 -17.96 -11.99 11.95
CA SER A 185 -19.32 -11.84 12.43
C SER A 185 -20.01 -10.79 11.59
N ILE A 186 -20.69 -11.24 10.55
CA ILE A 186 -21.72 -10.42 9.91
C ILE A 186 -22.90 -10.46 10.89
N HIS A 187 -23.30 -9.29 11.40
CA HIS A 187 -24.37 -9.20 12.40
C HIS A 187 -25.67 -9.80 11.85
N GLY A 188 -26.25 -10.78 12.54
CA GLY A 188 -27.48 -11.45 12.14
C GLY A 188 -27.32 -12.53 11.05
N VAL A 189 -26.09 -12.88 10.66
CA VAL A 189 -25.82 -13.96 9.70
C VAL A 189 -24.99 -15.04 10.38
N GLN A 190 -25.51 -16.27 10.37
CA GLN A 190 -24.74 -17.45 10.78
C GLN A 190 -23.95 -17.96 9.59
N LEU A 191 -22.62 -17.93 9.69
CA LEU A 191 -21.76 -18.57 8.70
C LEU A 191 -21.81 -20.09 8.89
N ALA A 192 -22.28 -20.81 7.88
CA ALA A 192 -22.16 -22.26 7.86
C ALA A 192 -20.71 -22.64 7.49
N THR A 193 -20.07 -23.43 8.34
CA THR A 193 -18.73 -23.98 8.08
C THR A 193 -18.83 -25.42 7.61
N ALA A 194 -17.98 -25.79 6.65
CA ALA A 194 -17.85 -27.18 6.25
C ALA A 194 -17.47 -28.03 7.47
N ARG A 195 -18.08 -29.20 7.60
CA ARG A 195 -17.68 -30.19 8.58
C ARG A 195 -16.92 -31.28 7.85
N ASP A 196 -15.80 -31.69 8.42
CA ASP A 196 -15.13 -32.90 7.96
C ASP A 196 -16.10 -34.07 8.11
N ALA A 197 -16.41 -34.71 6.99
CA ALA A 197 -17.19 -35.93 6.94
C ALA A 197 -16.30 -37.00 6.31
N MET A 198 -16.04 -38.07 7.07
CA MET A 198 -15.47 -39.27 6.49
C MET A 198 -16.59 -40.04 5.79
N TRP A 199 -16.35 -40.41 4.54
CA TRP A 199 -17.20 -41.32 3.77
C TRP A 199 -16.77 -42.76 4.02
#